data_AF-A0A1G6JX47-F1
#
_entry.id   AF-A0A1G6JX47-F1
#
_cell.length_a   1.000
_cell.length_b   1.000
_cell.length_c   1.000
_cell.angle_alpha   90.00
_cell.angle_beta   90.00
_cell.angle_gamma   90.00
#
_symmetry.space_group_name_H-M   'P 1'
#
loop_
_entity.id
_entity.type
_entity.pdbx_description
1 polymer ?
#
loop_
_entity_poly.entity_id
_entity_poly.type
_entity_poly.pdbx_seq_one_letter_code
_entity_poly.pdbx_strand_id
1 'polypeptide(L)'
;MEFMKRHAAVALSAIAVTGGLLFGGGTASATAAESVVAAAGGTAPACVERTSVTNKPEGGVRVHLRNFCGKTMRVKVIVKYWSDSGCKTMGHGTGWLFQTNGGRYDRTVVC
;
A
#
# COMPACT_ATOMS: atom_id res chain seq x y z
N MET A 1 -15.76 41.09 18.59
CA MET A 1 -17.21 40.81 18.68
C MET A 1 -17.47 39.85 17.52
N GLU A 2 -17.85 38.58 17.67
CA GLU A 2 -18.63 37.94 18.73
C GLU A 2 -18.17 36.48 18.94
N PHE A 3 -17.97 36.14 20.20
CA PHE A 3 -18.14 34.80 20.74
C PHE A 3 -19.65 34.54 20.83
N MET A 4 -20.16 33.44 20.28
CA MET A 4 -21.37 32.74 20.77
C MET A 4 -21.71 31.60 19.79
N LYS A 5 -22.29 30.44 20.12
CA LYS A 5 -22.48 29.64 21.34
C LYS A 5 -23.35 28.44 20.90
N ARG A 6 -22.90 27.23 21.25
CA ARG A 6 -23.65 26.04 21.70
C ARG A 6 -25.09 25.80 21.17
N HIS A 7 -25.32 24.61 20.62
CA HIS A 7 -26.51 23.77 20.85
C HIS A 7 -26.02 22.30 20.90
N ALA A 8 -25.96 21.64 22.07
CA ALA A 8 -27.03 21.02 22.86
C ALA A 8 -27.34 19.57 22.39
N ALA A 9 -27.51 18.70 23.39
CA ALA A 9 -27.35 17.25 23.39
C ALA A 9 -28.60 16.43 22.94
N VAL A 10 -28.52 15.11 23.17
CA VAL A 10 -29.60 14.08 23.31
C VAL A 10 -29.86 13.33 21.98
N ALA A 11 -29.89 11.99 21.86
CA ALA A 11 -30.55 10.99 22.70
C ALA A 11 -29.91 9.58 22.64
N LEU A 12 -30.09 8.83 23.74
CA LEU A 12 -29.94 7.37 23.82
C LEU A 12 -31.10 6.67 23.10
N SER A 13 -30.82 5.53 22.46
CA SER A 13 -31.78 4.44 22.27
C SER A 13 -31.06 3.10 22.31
N ALA A 14 -31.28 2.33 23.36
CA ALA A 14 -30.92 0.92 23.46
C ALA A 14 -32.02 0.08 22.81
N ILE A 15 -31.66 -0.91 21.98
CA ILE A 15 -32.56 -1.98 21.56
C ILE A 15 -31.84 -3.31 21.81
N ALA A 16 -32.40 -4.07 22.75
CA ALA A 16 -32.07 -5.46 23.00
C ALA A 16 -32.86 -6.35 22.03
N VAL A 17 -32.20 -7.32 21.39
CA VAL A 17 -32.86 -8.47 20.78
C VAL A 17 -32.14 -9.73 21.25
N THR A 18 -32.78 -10.43 22.18
CA THR A 18 -32.52 -11.83 22.52
C THR A 18 -33.18 -12.73 21.50
N GLY A 19 -32.46 -13.73 20.96
CA GLY A 19 -33.10 -14.82 20.22
C GLY A 19 -32.12 -15.84 19.64
N GLY A 20 -32.25 -17.10 20.10
CA GLY A 20 -31.99 -18.29 19.27
C GLY A 20 -30.78 -19.15 19.63
N LEU A 21 -31.02 -20.22 20.39
CA LEU A 21 -30.16 -21.40 20.47
C LEU A 21 -30.04 -22.10 19.09
N LEU A 22 -28.94 -22.81 18.82
CA LEU A 22 -28.89 -24.21 18.35
C LEU A 22 -27.44 -24.66 18.07
N PHE A 23 -27.12 -25.88 18.50
CA PHE A 23 -25.84 -26.58 18.32
C PHE A 23 -25.54 -26.87 16.85
N GLY A 24 -24.26 -26.75 16.45
CA GLY A 24 -23.77 -27.21 15.17
C GLY A 24 -22.24 -27.19 15.11
N GLY A 25 -21.61 -28.33 15.41
CA GLY A 25 -20.19 -28.52 15.18
C GLY A 25 -19.86 -28.42 13.70
N GLY A 26 -19.06 -27.43 13.35
CA GLY A 26 -18.48 -27.25 12.01
C GLY A 26 -17.04 -26.83 12.19
N THR A 27 -16.13 -27.69 11.78
CA THR A 27 -14.68 -27.48 11.77
C THR A 27 -14.34 -26.18 11.06
N ALA A 28 -13.92 -25.18 11.83
CA ALA A 28 -13.42 -23.91 11.32
C ALA A 28 -12.16 -24.18 10.48
N SER A 29 -12.32 -24.24 9.17
CA SER A 29 -11.20 -24.07 8.24
C SER A 29 -10.83 -22.59 8.23
N ALA A 30 -10.02 -22.20 9.22
CA ALA A 30 -9.33 -20.92 9.21
C ALA A 30 -8.34 -20.94 8.03
N THR A 31 -8.79 -20.46 6.87
CA THR A 31 -7.86 -19.97 5.85
C THR A 31 -7.04 -18.88 6.51
N ALA A 32 -5.79 -19.21 6.83
CA ALA A 32 -4.77 -18.25 7.17
C ALA A 32 -4.58 -17.34 5.96
N ALA A 33 -5.37 -16.27 5.89
CA ALA A 33 -5.02 -15.12 5.07
C ALA A 33 -3.73 -14.57 5.67
N GLU A 34 -2.61 -14.93 5.06
CA GLU A 34 -1.31 -14.38 5.38
C GLU A 34 -1.42 -12.87 5.21
N SER A 35 -1.59 -12.18 6.34
CA SER A 35 -1.62 -10.74 6.40
C SER A 35 -0.22 -10.27 6.05
N VAL A 36 -0.02 -9.98 4.77
CA VAL A 36 1.17 -9.32 4.27
C VAL A 36 1.23 -7.98 4.97
N VAL A 37 1.98 -7.90 6.07
CA VAL A 37 2.32 -6.66 6.76
C VAL A 37 3.03 -5.80 5.72
N ALA A 38 2.30 -4.84 5.17
CA ALA A 38 2.88 -3.81 4.31
C ALA A 38 3.84 -3.01 5.18
N ALA A 39 5.14 -3.05 4.85
CA ALA A 39 6.11 -2.20 5.53
C ALA A 39 5.64 -0.75 5.42
N ALA A 40 5.59 -0.07 6.56
CA ALA A 40 5.15 1.32 6.65
C ALA A 40 6.00 2.20 5.73
N GLY A 41 5.47 2.52 4.54
CA GLY A 41 5.63 3.76 3.77
C GLY A 41 7.00 4.42 3.60
N GLY A 42 8.10 3.74 3.90
CA GLY A 42 9.46 4.30 3.84
C GLY A 42 9.94 4.49 2.41
N THR A 43 10.70 5.56 2.15
CA THR A 43 11.48 5.67 0.91
C THR A 43 12.38 4.43 0.78
N ALA A 44 12.50 3.87 -0.42
CA ALA A 44 13.32 2.69 -0.63
C ALA A 44 14.77 2.93 -0.14
N PRO A 45 15.40 1.94 0.52
CA PRO A 45 16.75 2.11 1.05
C PRO A 45 17.74 2.36 -0.07
N ALA A 46 18.85 3.04 0.23
CA ALA A 46 19.85 3.45 -0.75
C ALA A 46 20.46 2.29 -1.55
N CYS A 47 20.45 1.07 -1.00
CA CYS A 47 20.90 -0.14 -1.67
C CYS A 47 19.94 -0.65 -2.77
N VAL A 48 18.72 -0.12 -2.86
CA VAL A 48 17.88 -0.27 -4.05
C VAL A 48 18.15 0.91 -4.98
N GLU A 49 19.00 0.68 -5.97
CA GLU A 49 19.43 1.70 -6.91
C GLU A 49 18.36 1.93 -7.99
N ARG A 50 18.24 3.20 -8.39
CA ARG A 50 17.41 3.64 -9.51
C ARG A 50 18.32 3.89 -10.71
N THR A 51 18.70 2.82 -11.42
CA THR A 51 19.66 2.87 -12.52
C THR A 51 19.19 3.79 -13.66
N SER A 52 17.89 3.85 -13.90
CA SER A 52 17.33 4.86 -14.81
C SER A 52 15.91 5.24 -14.42
N VAL A 53 15.59 6.53 -14.57
CA VAL A 53 14.24 7.07 -14.45
C VAL A 53 14.02 8.00 -15.63
N THR A 54 13.05 7.68 -16.47
CA THR A 54 12.69 8.48 -17.64
C THR A 54 11.20 8.76 -17.59
N ASN A 55 10.82 10.04 -17.57
CA ASN A 55 9.45 10.45 -17.79
C ASN A 55 9.28 10.75 -19.27
N LYS A 56 8.30 10.12 -19.93
CA LYS A 56 8.03 10.35 -21.34
C LYS A 56 7.31 11.69 -21.55
N PRO A 57 7.58 12.41 -22.65
CA PRO A 57 6.89 13.66 -22.95
C PRO A 57 5.40 13.47 -23.21
N GLU A 58 5.02 12.39 -23.89
CA GLU A 58 3.60 11.99 -24.08
C GLU A 58 2.89 11.48 -22.81
N GLY A 59 3.61 11.39 -21.69
CA GLY A 59 3.13 10.78 -20.45
C GLY A 59 3.63 9.34 -20.27
N GLY A 60 3.73 8.92 -19.01
CA GLY A 60 4.27 7.62 -18.65
C GLY A 60 5.68 7.71 -18.08
N VAL A 61 6.05 6.66 -17.36
CA VAL A 61 7.36 6.54 -16.74
C VAL A 61 8.02 5.23 -17.18
N ARG A 62 9.34 5.25 -17.30
CA ARG A 62 10.20 4.07 -17.36
C ARG A 62 11.20 4.15 -16.20
N VAL A 63 11.16 3.17 -15.30
CA VAL A 63 12.07 3.08 -14.15
C VAL A 63 12.78 1.74 -14.17
N HIS A 64 14.11 1.75 -14.17
CA HIS A 64 14.92 0.58 -13.83
C HIS A 64 15.35 0.66 -12.37
N LEU A 65 14.93 -0.33 -11.59
CA LEU A 65 15.39 -0.56 -10.23
C LEU A 65 16.35 -1.74 -10.20
N ARG A 66 17.32 -1.69 -9.30
CA ARG A 66 18.25 -2.80 -9.04
C ARG A 66 18.52 -2.95 -7.56
N ASN A 67 18.49 -4.18 -7.05
CA ASN A 67 18.67 -4.46 -5.63
C ASN A 67 20.10 -4.90 -5.32
N PHE A 68 20.83 -4.10 -4.56
CA PHE A 68 22.17 -4.40 -4.06
C PHE A 68 22.23 -4.53 -2.53
N CYS A 69 21.09 -4.68 -1.87
CA CYS A 69 21.00 -4.72 -0.40
C CYS A 69 21.55 -6.00 0.26
N GLY A 70 22.14 -6.93 -0.49
CA GLY A 70 22.56 -8.25 0.02
C GLY A 70 21.41 -9.16 0.47
N LYS A 71 20.15 -8.74 0.33
CA LYS A 71 18.94 -9.48 0.73
C LYS A 71 17.79 -9.24 -0.24
N THR A 72 16.76 -10.07 -0.17
CA THR A 72 15.52 -9.85 -0.91
C THR A 72 14.77 -8.64 -0.35
N MET A 73 14.35 -7.74 -1.24
CA MET A 73 13.62 -6.52 -0.91
C MET A 73 12.29 -6.49 -1.65
N ARG A 74 11.27 -5.88 -1.03
CA ARG A 74 10.00 -5.60 -1.70
C ARG A 74 9.86 -4.10 -1.87
N VAL A 75 9.61 -3.66 -3.09
CA VAL A 75 9.49 -2.24 -3.42
C VAL A 75 8.34 -2.00 -4.36
N LYS A 76 7.83 -0.77 -4.34
CA LYS A 76 6.92 -0.27 -5.36
C LYS A 76 7.34 1.13 -5.81
N VAL A 77 6.99 1.45 -7.05
CA VAL A 77 7.14 2.77 -7.66
C VAL A 77 5.84 3.53 -7.46
N ILE A 78 5.95 4.70 -6.85
CA ILE A 78 4.86 5.67 -6.72
C ILE A 78 4.85 6.52 -7.98
N VAL A 79 3.67 6.64 -8.59
CA VAL A 79 3.49 7.37 -9.85
C VAL A 79 2.50 8.50 -9.63
N LYS A 80 2.95 9.74 -9.84
CA LYS A 80 2.07 10.92 -9.82
C LYS A 80 1.12 10.88 -11.01
N TYR A 81 -0.14 11.27 -10.74
CA TYR A 81 -1.22 11.36 -11.74
C TYR A 81 -1.54 10.04 -12.46
N TRP A 82 -1.21 8.90 -11.83
CA TRP A 82 -1.51 7.57 -12.35
C TRP A 82 -1.56 6.55 -11.22
N SER A 83 -1.89 5.29 -11.54
CA SER A 83 -1.76 4.19 -10.58
C SER A 83 -0.29 3.93 -10.23
N ASP A 84 -0.03 3.77 -8.94
CA ASP A 84 1.20 3.18 -8.42
C ASP A 84 1.44 1.79 -9.00
N SER A 85 2.69 1.35 -8.93
CA SER A 85 3.00 -0.05 -9.16
C SER A 85 2.52 -0.93 -8.00
N GLY A 86 2.26 -2.20 -8.28
CA GLY A 86 2.20 -3.22 -7.24
C GLY A 86 3.55 -3.39 -6.51
N CYS A 87 3.52 -4.05 -5.36
CA CYS A 87 4.72 -4.43 -4.63
C CYS A 87 5.47 -5.54 -5.36
N LYS A 88 6.68 -5.23 -5.83
CA LYS A 88 7.57 -6.16 -6.50
C LYS A 88 8.61 -6.68 -5.51
N THR A 89 8.71 -8.00 -5.41
CA THR A 89 9.83 -8.67 -4.74
C THR A 89 11.05 -8.72 -5.69
N MET A 90 12.20 -8.27 -5.20
CA MET A 90 13.49 -8.25 -5.91
C MET A 90 14.54 -8.96 -5.04
N GLY A 91 15.12 -10.05 -5.54
CA GLY A 91 16.27 -10.70 -4.91
C GLY A 91 17.54 -9.85 -5.01
N HIS A 92 18.58 -10.20 -4.25
CA HIS A 92 19.90 -9.56 -4.37
C HIS A 92 20.46 -9.72 -5.80
N GLY A 93 21.01 -8.63 -6.36
CA GLY A 93 21.55 -8.56 -7.72
C GLY A 93 20.49 -8.47 -8.83
N THR A 94 19.22 -8.65 -8.51
CA THR A 94 18.13 -8.62 -9.50
C THR A 94 17.69 -7.20 -9.83
N GLY A 95 17.19 -7.04 -11.04
CA GLY A 95 16.64 -5.78 -11.53
C GLY A 95 15.16 -5.91 -11.87
N TRP A 96 14.47 -4.79 -11.85
CA TRP A 96 13.08 -4.70 -12.29
C TRP A 96 12.87 -3.43 -13.11
N LEU A 97 12.29 -3.63 -14.29
CA LEU A 97 11.86 -2.56 -15.17
C LEU A 97 10.36 -2.34 -15.01
N PHE A 98 10.00 -1.15 -14.54
CA PHE A 98 8.62 -0.70 -14.43
C PHE A 98 8.32 0.33 -15.51
N GLN A 99 7.23 0.14 -16.25
CA GLN A 99 6.79 1.07 -17.29
C GLN A 99 5.29 1.31 -17.20
N THR A 100 4.88 2.55 -17.46
CA THR A 100 3.46 2.93 -17.57
C THR A 100 3.22 3.72 -18.85
N ASN A 101 1.96 3.74 -19.29
CA ASN A 101 1.50 4.55 -20.42
C ASN A 101 1.16 6.00 -20.01
N GLY A 102 1.10 6.29 -18.71
CA GLY A 102 0.73 7.60 -18.19
C GLY A 102 1.34 7.89 -16.81
N GLY A 103 1.22 9.14 -16.37
CA GLY A 103 1.78 9.61 -15.10
C GLY A 103 3.25 10.01 -15.15
N ARG A 104 3.80 10.34 -13.98
CA ARG A 104 5.20 10.70 -13.78
C ARG A 104 5.78 10.00 -12.57
N TYR A 105 7.06 9.63 -12.63
CA TYR A 105 7.79 9.14 -11.47
C TYR A 105 7.67 10.12 -10.31
N ASP A 106 7.30 9.63 -9.12
CA ASP A 106 7.39 10.40 -7.88
C ASP A 106 8.55 9.90 -7.01
N ARG A 107 8.46 8.64 -6.56
CA ARG A 107 9.45 8.02 -5.68
C ARG A 107 9.34 6.50 -5.71
N THR A 108 10.33 5.84 -5.13
CA THR A 108 10.29 4.39 -4.87
C THR A 108 10.17 4.20 -3.36
N VAL A 109 9.27 3.34 -2.93
CA VAL A 109 9.06 3.01 -1.52
C VAL A 109 9.21 1.52 -1.27
N VAL A 110 9.54 1.15 -0.04
CA VAL A 110 9.45 -0.24 0.38
C VAL A 110 8.01 -0.66 0.62
N CYS A 111 7.76 -1.92 0.33
CA CYS A 111 6.66 -2.70 0.87
C CYS A 111 7.26 -3.74 1.84
#